data_AF-A0A7V2IR06-F1
#
_entry.id   AF-A0A7V2IR06-F1
#
_cell.length_a   1.000
_cell.length_b   1.000
_cell.length_c   1.000
_cell.angle_alpha   90.00
_cell.angle_beta   90.00
_cell.angle_gamma   90.00
#
_symmetry.space_group_name_H-M   'P 1'
#
loop_
_entity.id
_entity.type
_entity.pdbx_description
1 polymer ?
#
loop_
_entity_poly.entity_id
_entity_poly.type
_entity_poly.pdbx_seq_one_letter_code
_entity_poly.pdbx_strand_id
1 'polypeptide(L)' 'LRGQGLATFDAAVLGVYVHGLAGDLAAAHLGQIGLIATDLVDHLPAAFVELSRRDDDAEPA' A
#
# COMPACT_ATOMS: atom_id res chain seq x y z
N LEU A 1 5.94 8.49 -3.05
CA LEU A 1 4.79 8.99 -3.86
C LEU A 1 4.94 10.44 -4.30
N ARG A 2 5.17 11.45 -3.43
CA ARG A 2 5.40 12.86 -3.88
C ARG A 2 6.43 12.99 -5.02
N GLY A 3 7.56 12.30 -4.91
CA GLY A 3 8.63 12.32 -5.92
C GLY A 3 8.32 11.58 -7.23
N GLN A 4 7.12 11.01 -7.38
CA GLN A 4 6.67 10.32 -8.60
C GLN A 4 5.78 11.23 -9.49
N GLY A 5 5.65 12.52 -9.18
CA GLY A 5 4.95 13.49 -10.04
C GLY A 5 3.45 13.72 -9.74
N LEU A 6 2.88 13.04 -8.75
CA LEU A 6 1.49 13.23 -8.31
C LEU A 6 1.26 14.68 -7.79
N ALA A 7 0.01 15.12 -7.58
CA ALA A 7 -0.30 16.33 -6.82
C ALA A 7 -0.32 16.08 -5.29
N THR A 8 -0.02 17.10 -4.47
CA THR A 8 0.25 16.94 -3.02
C THR A 8 -0.77 16.07 -2.30
N PHE A 9 -2.04 16.40 -2.52
CA PHE A 9 -3.17 15.66 -1.98
C PHE A 9 -3.19 14.20 -2.45
N ASP A 10 -3.11 13.95 -3.77
CA ASP A 10 -3.18 12.60 -4.35
C ASP A 10 -2.10 11.67 -3.82
N ALA A 11 -0.86 12.16 -3.66
CA ALA A 11 0.20 11.33 -3.09
C ALA A 11 0.02 11.05 -1.60
N ALA A 12 -0.62 11.96 -0.86
CA ALA A 12 -0.93 11.72 0.55
C ALA A 12 -2.04 10.66 0.65
N VAL A 13 -3.08 10.78 -0.16
CA VAL A 13 -4.18 9.80 -0.26
C VAL A 13 -3.63 8.43 -0.63
N LEU A 14 -2.90 8.34 -1.74
CA LEU A 14 -2.30 7.09 -2.18
C LEU A 14 -1.30 6.53 -1.15
N GLY A 15 -0.59 7.39 -0.42
CA GLY A 15 0.35 6.98 0.62
C GLY A 15 -0.31 6.32 1.80
N VAL A 16 -1.42 6.89 2.26
CA VAL A 16 -2.22 6.29 3.34
C VAL A 16 -2.85 4.99 2.88
N TYR A 17 -3.35 4.93 1.64
CA TYR A 17 -3.91 3.70 1.08
C TYR A 17 -2.86 2.57 1.02
N VAL A 18 -1.70 2.83 0.42
CA VAL A 18 -0.62 1.82 0.32
C VAL A 18 -0.11 1.40 1.70
N HIS A 19 -0.04 2.33 2.65
CA HIS A 19 0.32 2.01 4.04
C HIS A 19 -0.68 1.05 4.69
N GLY A 20 -1.98 1.32 4.54
CA GLY A 20 -3.04 0.43 5.03
C GLY A 20 -2.98 -0.95 4.38
N LEU A 21 -2.82 -1.01 3.05
CA LEU A 21 -2.69 -2.25 2.31
C LEU A 21 -1.47 -3.07 2.76
N ALA A 22 -0.32 -2.45 3.00
CA ALA A 22 0.84 -3.14 3.57
C ALA A 22 0.56 -3.67 4.98
N GLY A 23 -0.20 -2.93 5.78
CA GLY A 23 -0.67 -3.37 7.10
C GLY A 23 -1.58 -4.59 7.03
N ASP A 24 -2.54 -4.60 6.10
CA ASP A 24 -3.45 -5.74 5.90
C ASP A 24 -2.68 -7.00 5.45
N LEU A 25 -1.73 -6.85 4.53
CA LEU A 25 -0.86 -7.94 4.08
C LEU A 25 0.01 -8.49 5.22
N ALA A 26 0.63 -7.59 5.99
CA ALA A 26 1.46 -7.98 7.14
C ALA A 26 0.61 -8.67 8.22
N ALA A 27 -0.60 -8.17 8.50
CA ALA A 27 -1.53 -8.77 9.44
C ALA A 27 -2.02 -10.16 8.99
N ALA A 28 -2.23 -10.36 7.68
CA ALA A 28 -2.58 -11.66 7.13
C ALA A 28 -1.45 -12.69 7.30
N HIS A 29 -0.19 -12.25 7.31
CA HIS A 29 0.98 -13.12 7.47
C HIS A 29 1.37 -13.35 8.93
N LEU A 30 1.41 -12.30 9.74
CA LEU A 30 1.97 -12.31 11.10
C LEU A 30 0.91 -12.28 12.20
N GLY A 31 -0.34 -11.96 11.86
CA GLY A 31 -1.38 -11.61 12.80
C GLY A 31 -1.37 -10.12 13.17
N GLN A 32 -2.44 -9.65 13.82
CA GLN A 32 -2.60 -8.24 14.18
C GLN A 32 -1.93 -7.86 15.51
N ILE A 33 -1.83 -8.81 16.45
CA ILE A 33 -1.27 -8.53 17.78
C ILE A 33 0.25 -8.50 17.68
N GLY A 34 0.85 -7.39 18.11
CA GLY A 34 2.30 -7.21 18.09
C GLY A 34 2.85 -6.74 16.74
N LEU A 35 1.98 -6.43 15.77
CA LEU A 35 2.37 -5.84 14.49
C LEU A 35 3.05 -4.48 14.73
N ILE A 36 4.23 -4.29 14.16
CA ILE A 36 5.01 -3.06 14.27
C ILE A 36 5.28 -2.43 12.91
N ALA A 37 5.73 -1.18 12.90
CA ALA A 37 5.92 -0.41 11.68
C ALA A 37 6.92 -1.06 10.69
N THR A 38 7.96 -1.75 11.18
CA THR A 38 8.93 -2.44 10.32
C THR A 38 8.31 -3.62 9.58
N ASP A 39 7.31 -4.29 10.15
CA ASP A 39 6.61 -5.37 9.47
C ASP A 39 5.91 -4.84 8.22
N LEU A 40 5.32 -3.64 8.29
CA LEU A 40 4.71 -2.98 7.13
C LEU A 40 5.77 -2.62 6.09
N VAL A 41 6.95 -2.16 6.50
CA VAL A 41 8.06 -1.84 5.59
C VAL A 41 8.45 -3.07 4.76
N ASP A 42 8.52 -4.24 5.38
CA ASP A 42 8.82 -5.51 4.70
C ASP A 42 7.71 -5.93 3.73
N HIS A 43 6.47 -5.48 3.95
CA HIS A 43 5.30 -5.78 3.10
C HIS A 43 4.96 -4.67 2.09
N LEU A 44 5.64 -3.51 2.12
CA LEU A 44 5.42 -2.41 1.16
C LEU A 44 5.62 -2.84 -0.31
N PRO A 45 6.66 -3.62 -0.69
CA PRO A 45 6.82 -4.05 -2.07
C PRO A 45 5.63 -4.88 -2.57
N ALA A 46 5.11 -5.79 -1.74
CA ALA A 46 3.95 -6.60 -2.08
C ALA A 46 2.69 -5.75 -2.24
N ALA A 47 2.50 -4.73 -1.38
CA ALA A 47 1.40 -3.78 -1.50
C ALA A 47 1.42 -3.01 -2.84
N PHE A 48 2.60 -2.62 -3.32
CA PHE A 48 2.72 -1.97 -4.64
C PHE A 48 2.43 -2.92 -5.80
N VAL A 49 2.88 -4.18 -5.73
CA VAL A 49 2.58 -5.19 -6.76
C VAL A 49 1.06 -5.45 -6.85
N GLU A 50 0.41 -5.63 -5.70
CA GLU A 50 -1.05 -5.83 -5.65
C GLU A 50 -1.81 -4.60 -6.16
N LEU A 51 -1.36 -3.38 -5.82
CA LEU A 51 -1.94 -2.15 -6.34
C LEU A 51 -1.85 -2.08 -7.87
N SER A 52 -0.68 -2.35 -8.46
CA SER A 52 -0.51 -2.34 -9.92
C SER A 52 -1.42 -3.37 -10.61
N ARG A 53 -1.58 -4.55 -10.03
CA ARG A 53 -2.49 -5.57 -10.56
C ARG A 53 -3.95 -5.12 -10.54
N ARG A 54 -4.37 -4.39 -9.51
CA ARG A 54 -5.73 -3.85 -9.40
C ARG A 54 -5.99 -2.72 -10.38
N ASP A 55 -4.98 -1.89 -10.67
CA ASP A 55 -5.08 -0.87 -11.71
C ASP A 55 -5.25 -1.50 -13.10
N ASP A 56 -4.55 -2.61 -13.39
CA ASP A 56 -4.70 -3.36 -14.65
C ASP A 56 -6.11 -3.98 -14.80
N ASP A 57 -6.72 -4.41 -13.68
CA ASP A 57 -8.05 -5.01 -13.64
C ASP A 57 -9.20 -3.97 -13.62
N ALA A 58 -8.89 -2.68 -13.45
CA ALA A 58 -9.90 -1.63 -13.38
C ALA A 58 -10.46 -1.35 -14.78
N GLU A 59 -11.76 -1.60 -14.98
CA GLU A 59 -12.47 -1.17 -16.20
C GLU A 59 -12.32 0.35 -16.36
N PRO A 60 -11.96 0.85 -17.56
CA PRO A 60 -11.87 2.29 -17.79
C PRO A 60 -13.26 2.91 -17.61
N ALA A 61 -13.34 3.90 -16.72
CA ALA A 61 -14.56 4.63 -16.38
C ALA A 61 -15.14 5.44 -17.55
#